data_AF-A0A1Y1Q628-F1
#
_entry.id   AF-A0A1Y1Q628-F1
#
_cell.length_a   1.000
_cell.length_b   1.000
_cell.length_c   1.000
_cell.angle_alpha   90.00
_cell.angle_beta   90.00
_cell.angle_gamma   90.00
#
_symmetry.space_group_name_H-M   'P 1'
#
loop_
_entity.id
_entity.type
_entity.pdbx_description
1 polymer ?
#
loop_
_entity_poly.entity_id
_entity_poly.type
_entity_poly.pdbx_seq_one_letter_code
_entity_poly.pdbx_strand_id
1 'polypeptide(L)'
;MTIPTPQDQTIEADIYLFDTLKGGAGYADQVGEQLKEILEETLQWLENCPNRECTHSCQDCLRHYANQYWHEHLDRPLAADLLHY
;
A
#
# COMPACT_ATOMS: atom_id res chain seq x y z
N MET A 1 -22.68 -3.86 8.14
CA MET A 1 -21.58 -3.60 7.21
C MET A 1 -22.13 -3.88 5.82
N THR A 2 -22.60 -2.84 5.14
CA THR A 2 -23.27 -2.95 3.82
C THR A 2 -22.22 -2.75 2.74
N ILE A 3 -22.06 -3.74 1.87
CA ILE A 3 -21.24 -3.63 0.66
C ILE A 3 -22.03 -2.76 -0.34
N PRO A 4 -21.44 -1.68 -0.87
CA PRO A 4 -22.11 -0.87 -1.88
C PRO A 4 -22.29 -1.66 -3.18
N THR A 5 -23.38 -1.37 -3.91
CA THR A 5 -23.66 -1.96 -5.22
C THR A 5 -23.20 -0.99 -6.29
N PRO A 6 -22.47 -1.40 -7.35
CA PRO A 6 -21.95 -0.46 -8.33
C PRO A 6 -23.06 -0.01 -9.28
N GLN A 7 -23.37 1.28 -9.26
CA GLN A 7 -24.02 1.98 -10.37
C GLN A 7 -23.11 3.16 -10.75
N ASP A 8 -22.73 3.18 -12.03
CA ASP A 8 -21.66 3.96 -12.69
C ASP A 8 -20.28 3.26 -12.66
N GLN A 9 -19.52 3.28 -13.76
CA GLN A 9 -18.27 2.50 -13.93
C GLN A 9 -17.09 3.12 -13.16
N THR A 10 -17.27 3.40 -11.88
CA THR A 10 -16.18 3.71 -10.96
C THR A 10 -15.45 2.40 -10.63
N ILE A 11 -14.14 2.35 -10.88
CA ILE A 11 -13.31 1.25 -10.37
C ILE A 11 -13.07 1.55 -8.90
N GLU A 12 -13.78 0.84 -8.03
CA GLU A 12 -13.61 0.90 -6.58
C GLU A 12 -12.72 -0.24 -6.13
N ALA A 13 -11.78 0.07 -5.24
CA ALA A 13 -10.88 -0.90 -4.64
C ALA A 13 -10.90 -0.74 -3.12
N ASP A 14 -11.24 -1.82 -2.42
CA ASP A 14 -11.19 -1.88 -0.96
C ASP A 14 -9.93 -2.59 -0.49
N ILE A 15 -9.24 -2.01 0.48
CA ILE A 15 -8.06 -2.59 1.13
C ILE A 15 -8.43 -2.97 2.56
N TYR A 16 -8.19 -4.23 2.93
CA TYR A 16 -8.43 -4.74 4.28
C TYR A 16 -7.11 -5.08 4.96
N LEU A 17 -6.90 -4.56 6.16
CA LEU A 17 -5.76 -4.88 7.02
C LEU A 17 -6.26 -5.61 8.28
N PHE A 18 -5.61 -6.72 8.62
CA PHE A 18 -5.96 -7.52 9.81
C PHE A 18 -4.73 -8.23 10.37
N ASP A 19 -4.76 -8.51 11.68
CA ASP A 19 -3.70 -9.24 12.34
C ASP A 19 -3.77 -10.74 12.02
N THR A 20 -2.60 -11.36 11.81
CA THR A 20 -2.49 -12.80 11.57
C THR A 20 -2.49 -13.63 12.87
N LEU A 21 -2.33 -12.97 14.03
CA LEU A 21 -2.32 -13.61 15.34
C LEU A 21 -3.73 -13.96 15.83
N LYS A 22 -3.88 -15.19 16.34
CA LYS A 22 -5.13 -15.65 16.95
C LYS A 22 -5.46 -14.79 18.17
N GLY A 23 -6.61 -14.11 18.13
CA GLY A 23 -7.06 -13.21 19.20
C GLY A 23 -6.89 -11.73 18.91
N GLY A 24 -6.20 -11.35 17.82
CA GLY A 24 -5.88 -9.96 17.49
C GLY A 24 -4.72 -9.45 18.33
N ALA A 25 -3.64 -9.01 17.67
CA ALA A 25 -2.50 -8.42 18.34
C ALA A 25 -2.74 -6.92 18.66
N GLY A 26 -3.68 -6.30 17.95
CA GLY A 26 -4.01 -4.88 18.04
C GLY A 26 -3.28 -4.02 17.00
N TYR A 27 -2.49 -4.59 16.09
CA TYR A 27 -1.74 -3.77 15.12
C TYR A 27 -2.68 -3.16 14.08
N ALA A 28 -3.64 -3.92 13.55
CA ALA A 28 -4.63 -3.39 12.62
C ALA A 28 -5.46 -2.24 13.24
N ASP A 29 -5.79 -2.34 14.53
CA ASP A 29 -6.52 -1.29 15.27
C ASP A 29 -5.66 -0.03 15.43
N GLN A 30 -4.42 -0.19 15.87
CA GLN A 30 -3.46 0.91 16.00
C GLN A 30 -3.16 1.58 14.65
N VAL A 31 -3.06 0.81 13.56
CA VAL A 31 -2.90 1.36 12.20
C VAL A 31 -4.12 2.18 11.80
N GLY A 32 -5.33 1.76 12.19
CA GLY A 32 -6.55 2.54 11.97
C GLY A 32 -6.51 3.92 12.64
N GLU A 33 -5.98 4.00 13.87
CA GLU A 33 -5.83 5.26 14.60
C GLU A 33 -4.80 6.21 13.99
N GLN A 34 -3.78 5.67 13.32
CA GLN A 34 -2.64 6.42 12.76
C GLN A 34 -2.57 6.32 11.23
N LEU A 35 -3.70 6.02 10.58
CA LEU A 35 -3.72 5.66 9.17
C LEU A 35 -3.18 6.80 8.30
N LYS A 36 -3.54 8.04 8.64
CA LYS A 36 -3.11 9.21 7.89
C LYS A 36 -1.59 9.37 7.91
N GLU A 37 -0.99 9.29 9.09
CA GLU A 37 0.46 9.41 9.29
C GLU A 37 1.20 8.30 8.53
N ILE A 38 0.69 7.07 8.60
CA ILE A 38 1.25 5.93 7.88
C ILE A 38 1.21 6.15 6.36
N LEU A 39 0.09 6.66 5.83
CA LEU A 39 -0.03 6.95 4.40
C LEU A 39 0.89 8.10 3.96
N GLU A 40 1.04 9.14 4.78
CA GLU A 40 1.97 10.25 4.54
C GLU A 40 3.43 9.77 4.51
N GLU A 41 3.84 8.94 5.48
CA GLU A 41 5.18 8.32 5.49
C GLU A 41 5.38 7.38 4.29
N THR A 42 4.35 6.59 3.95
CA THR A 42 4.37 5.70 2.79
C THR A 42 4.57 6.50 1.51
N LEU A 43 3.84 7.60 1.33
CA LEU A 43 3.99 8.49 0.18
C LEU A 43 5.40 9.08 0.10
N GLN A 44 5.96 9.56 1.23
CA GLN A 44 7.33 10.07 1.26
C GLN A 44 8.34 9.01 0.79
N TRP A 45 8.19 7.77 1.22
CA TRP A 45 9.01 6.64 0.78
C TRP A 45 8.84 6.33 -0.71
N LEU A 46 7.60 6.36 -1.21
CA LEU A 46 7.29 6.13 -2.61
C LEU A 46 7.85 7.25 -3.51
N GLU A 47 7.87 8.50 -3.08
CA GLU A 47 8.42 9.61 -3.87
C GLU A 47 9.95 9.67 -3.80
N ASN A 48 10.53 9.34 -2.64
CA ASN A 48 11.95 9.56 -2.35
C ASN A 48 12.76 8.26 -2.26
N CYS A 49 12.65 7.39 -3.28
CA CYS A 49 13.47 6.19 -3.34
C CYS A 49 14.98 6.55 -3.27
N PRO A 50 15.76 5.90 -2.38
CA PRO A 50 17.18 6.20 -2.22
C PRO A 50 17.99 5.83 -3.46
N ASN A 51 17.54 4.85 -4.24
CA ASN A 51 18.13 4.49 -5.52
C ASN A 51 17.66 5.45 -6.63
N ARG A 52 18.57 6.29 -7.11
CA ARG A 52 18.30 7.31 -8.13
C ARG A 52 18.06 6.74 -9.53
N GLU A 53 18.42 5.49 -9.78
CA GLU A 53 18.21 4.79 -11.05
C GLU A 53 16.90 3.96 -11.04
N CYS A 54 16.13 4.02 -9.95
CA CYS A 54 14.88 3.28 -9.80
C CYS A 54 13.75 3.88 -10.65
N THR A 55 13.40 3.17 -11.74
CA THR A 55 12.33 3.58 -12.67
C THR A 55 10.96 3.02 -12.31
N HIS A 56 10.87 1.73 -11.92
CA HIS A 56 9.62 1.06 -11.54
C HIS A 56 9.62 0.67 -10.07
N SER A 57 10.41 -0.33 -9.70
CA SER A 57 10.59 -0.78 -8.31
C SER A 57 11.96 -1.43 -8.14
N CYS A 58 12.52 -1.38 -6.93
CA CYS A 58 13.83 -1.94 -6.59
C CYS A 58 13.82 -2.53 -5.17
N GLN A 59 14.92 -3.17 -4.78
CA GLN A 59 15.08 -3.75 -3.44
C GLN A 59 15.17 -2.69 -2.33
N ASP A 60 15.44 -1.42 -2.68
CA ASP A 60 15.50 -0.30 -1.74
C ASP A 60 14.15 0.42 -1.57
N CYS A 61 13.07 -0.09 -2.17
CA CYS A 61 11.71 0.45 -1.99
C CYS A 61 10.67 -0.66 -1.79
N LEU A 62 10.08 -1.17 -2.86
CA LEU A 62 8.94 -2.08 -2.82
C LEU A 62 9.31 -3.55 -2.85
N ARG A 63 10.51 -3.92 -3.32
CA ARG A 63 10.88 -5.32 -3.54
C ARG A 63 11.56 -5.90 -2.30
N HIS A 64 11.13 -7.08 -1.91
CA HIS A 64 11.81 -7.91 -0.92
C HIS A 64 11.61 -9.41 -1.26
N TYR A 65 12.35 -10.30 -0.59
CA TYR A 65 12.29 -11.74 -0.91
C TYR A 65 10.88 -12.33 -0.83
N ALA A 66 10.10 -11.95 0.18
CA ALA A 66 8.75 -12.47 0.37
C ALA A 66 7.73 -12.05 -0.71
N ASN A 67 8.03 -11.02 -1.53
CA ASN A 67 7.14 -10.58 -2.62
C ASN A 67 7.74 -10.79 -4.01
N GLN A 68 8.75 -11.67 -4.15
CA GLN A 68 9.45 -11.94 -5.42
C GLN A 68 8.54 -12.29 -6.60
N TYR A 69 7.45 -13.01 -6.34
CA TYR A 69 6.46 -13.37 -7.35
C TYR A 69 5.76 -12.14 -7.97
N TRP A 70 5.70 -11.03 -7.22
CA TRP A 70 5.02 -9.80 -7.63
C TRP A 70 5.96 -8.74 -8.21
N HIS A 71 7.28 -8.97 -8.24
CA HIS A 71 8.25 -7.93 -8.61
C HIS A 71 8.01 -7.29 -9.98
N GLU A 72 7.49 -8.06 -10.95
CA GLU A 72 7.15 -7.56 -12.29
C GLU A 72 5.89 -6.68 -12.32
N HIS A 73 5.06 -6.75 -11.27
CA HIS A 73 3.81 -6.00 -11.14
C HIS A 73 3.93 -4.78 -10.21
N LEU A 74 5.08 -4.61 -9.54
CA LEU A 74 5.30 -3.50 -8.60
C LEU A 74 5.82 -2.27 -9.33
N ASP A 75 5.07 -1.17 -9.23
CA ASP A 75 5.42 0.14 -9.78
C ASP A 75 5.27 1.22 -8.70
N ARG A 76 6.39 1.81 -8.29
CA ARG A 76 6.48 2.81 -7.23
C ARG A 76 5.86 4.14 -7.64
N PRO A 77 6.17 4.73 -8.81
CA PRO A 77 5.46 5.91 -9.29
C PRO A 77 3.94 5.74 -9.30
N LEU A 78 3.43 4.63 -9.85
CA LEU A 78 1.99 4.36 -9.88
C LEU A 78 1.38 4.28 -8.48
N ALA A 79 2.09 3.68 -7.53
CA ALA A 79 1.65 3.63 -6.14
C ALA A 79 1.61 5.02 -5.48
N ALA A 80 2.55 5.92 -5.81
CA ALA A 80 2.50 7.30 -5.33
C ALA A 80 1.30 8.05 -5.92
N ASP A 81 1.05 7.89 -7.23
CA ASP A 81 -0.10 8.49 -7.92
C ASP A 81 -1.43 8.03 -7.30
N LEU A 82 -1.53 6.76 -6.89
CA LEU A 82 -2.70 6.23 -6.19
C LEU A 82 -2.98 6.93 -4.86
N LEU A 83 -1.93 7.32 -4.12
CA LEU A 83 -2.09 8.02 -2.83
C LEU A 83 -2.37 9.52 -2.98
N HIS A 84 -2.18 10.09 -4.17
CA HIS A 84 -2.49 11.49 -4.47
C HIS A 84 -3.93 11.73 -4.92
N TYR A 85 -4.68 10.66 -5.26
CA TYR A 85 -6.05 10.73 -5.77
C TYR A 85 -7.10 10.94 -4.66
#